data_AF-A0A6L8SYU5-F1
#
_entry.id   AF-A0A6L8SYU5-F1
#
_cell.length_a   1.000
_cell.length_b   1.000
_cell.length_c   1.000
_cell.angle_alpha   90.00
_cell.angle_beta   90.00
_cell.angle_gamma   90.00
#
_symmetry.space_group_name_H-M   'P 1'
#
loop_
_entity.id
_entity.type
_entity.pdbx_description
1 polymer ?
#
loop_
_entity_poly.entity_id
_entity_poly.type
_entity_poly.pdbx_seq_one_letter_code
_entity_poly.pdbx_strand_id
1 'polypeptide(L)'
;MSWYNEAIFYHIYPLGLTGAPKHNDYSAPVSRLNTLLPWIDHIREIGCTALYIGPLFESVGHGYETTDYKKLDSRLGTNEDLKNFVAACHEKEIKVIFDGVFNHTGRDFFAFKDIQQNREHSRYLNWYCNVNFGGNTEYNDGFSYENWGGYNLLVKLNQRNPEVQNYICDVIRFWVSEFDVDGIRLDAADVLDFDFMRALRRTAAEVKEDFWLMGEVIHGDYSRWVNGETLHSVTNYALHKALYSGHNDHNYFEIAHTVKYLQNMGNLDLYNFVDNHDVERIYTKLSNKAHFAPVHVLLYTLPGVPSIYYGSEFGIEGKKEKFSDDSLRPALDIKDYADAVQKNPCTALIAALGKIRQHTPALSYGSYAELQLTNRQFAFARDLDGIRVIVTVNNDDNAADMSLPAGNCAEYIGTLTGRKVPVQDGRINVTVAANSGEIWVPAGEMPEYISVKIETADIKKVQEETEETTSTQTESPAQKTITAAAKAEDIQPQKTADTSATSAENSFPENTEAAVEKEKTVIVDLNKSPEDMTVDELQQAILAKMAGNGPVTDQMKKTVYDNIWHDSLVNWLKSFH
;
A
#
# COMPACT_ATOMS: atom_id res chain seq x y z
N MET A 1 8.48 21.51 -15.96
CA MET A 1 8.11 20.10 -15.65
C MET A 1 7.32 20.15 -14.37
N SER A 2 6.28 19.31 -14.24
CA SER A 2 5.39 19.35 -13.10
C SER A 2 6.07 18.82 -11.83
N TRP A 3 5.84 19.50 -10.69
CA TRP A 3 6.47 19.22 -9.40
C TRP A 3 6.26 17.77 -8.92
N TYR A 4 5.12 17.15 -9.28
CA TYR A 4 4.76 15.81 -8.82
C TYR A 4 5.65 14.68 -9.37
N ASN A 5 6.46 14.94 -10.41
CA ASN A 5 7.37 13.93 -10.98
C ASN A 5 8.57 13.63 -10.06
N GLU A 6 9.04 14.65 -9.32
CA GLU A 6 10.13 14.54 -8.33
C GLU A 6 9.60 14.44 -6.90
N ALA A 7 8.27 14.48 -6.71
CA ALA A 7 7.66 14.50 -5.40
C ALA A 7 7.97 13.25 -4.57
N ILE A 8 8.11 13.47 -3.27
CA ILE A 8 8.22 12.44 -2.24
C ILE A 8 7.14 12.77 -1.23
N PHE A 9 6.11 11.92 -1.18
CA PHE A 9 4.91 12.18 -0.41
C PHE A 9 5.06 11.75 1.05
N TYR A 10 4.44 12.53 1.92
CA TYR A 10 4.15 12.18 3.29
C TYR A 10 2.64 12.23 3.49
N HIS A 11 2.05 11.16 4.00
CA HIS A 11 0.61 10.98 4.12
C HIS A 11 0.19 11.01 5.60
N ILE A 12 -0.59 12.02 6.00
CA ILE A 12 -1.17 12.12 7.34
C ILE A 12 -2.67 11.79 7.32
N TYR A 13 -3.16 11.12 8.37
CA TYR A 13 -4.59 11.03 8.67
C TYR A 13 -4.88 11.95 9.87
N PRO A 14 -5.38 13.18 9.66
CA PRO A 14 -5.27 14.26 10.65
C PRO A 14 -6.08 14.01 11.92
N LEU A 15 -7.26 13.38 11.81
CA LEU A 15 -8.11 13.05 12.96
C LEU A 15 -7.40 12.07 13.92
N GLY A 16 -6.73 11.04 13.38
CA GLY A 16 -5.98 10.06 14.17
C GLY A 16 -4.73 10.68 14.76
N LEU A 17 -3.87 11.25 13.92
CA LEU A 17 -2.60 11.88 14.29
C LEU A 17 -2.76 12.92 15.43
N THR A 18 -3.79 13.76 15.37
CA THR A 18 -4.04 14.78 16.41
C THR A 18 -4.75 14.28 17.67
N GLY A 19 -5.15 13.01 17.73
CA GLY A 19 -5.99 12.47 18.81
C GLY A 19 -7.36 13.15 18.88
N ALA A 20 -7.96 13.45 17.73
CA ALA A 20 -9.29 14.04 17.66
C ALA A 20 -10.37 13.07 18.20
N PRO A 21 -11.46 13.58 18.81
CA PRO A 21 -12.59 12.75 19.23
C PRO A 21 -13.15 11.92 18.06
N LYS A 22 -13.39 10.62 18.29
CA LYS A 22 -13.92 9.71 17.25
C LYS A 22 -15.28 10.11 16.68
N HIS A 23 -16.04 10.94 17.39
CA HIS A 23 -17.32 11.47 16.97
C HIS A 23 -17.29 13.00 17.07
N ASN A 24 -17.85 13.67 16.08
CA ASN A 24 -18.07 15.11 16.07
C ASN A 24 -19.46 15.41 16.64
N ASP A 25 -19.50 16.14 17.75
CA ASP A 25 -20.72 16.66 18.37
C ASP A 25 -21.10 18.06 17.85
N TYR A 26 -20.36 18.57 16.86
CA TYR A 26 -20.43 19.94 16.33
C TYR A 26 -20.23 21.02 17.41
N SER A 27 -19.43 20.71 18.44
CA SER A 27 -19.02 21.67 19.46
C SER A 27 -18.09 22.77 18.91
N ALA A 28 -17.73 23.74 19.76
CA ALA A 28 -16.88 24.86 19.38
C ALA A 28 -15.51 24.37 18.87
N PRO A 29 -15.00 24.88 17.73
CA PRO A 29 -13.77 24.40 17.14
C PRO A 29 -12.55 24.38 18.07
N VAL A 30 -11.76 23.32 17.97
CA VAL A 30 -10.50 23.15 18.72
C VAL A 30 -9.37 23.01 17.72
N SER A 31 -8.48 24.00 17.65
CA SER A 31 -7.38 24.12 16.69
C SER A 31 -6.24 23.09 16.89
N ARG A 32 -6.59 21.80 16.85
CA ARG A 32 -5.65 20.67 16.90
C ARG A 32 -4.71 20.64 15.71
N LEU A 33 -5.13 21.13 14.54
CA LEU A 33 -4.28 21.20 13.34
C LEU A 33 -2.98 21.97 13.59
N ASN A 34 -3.00 22.96 14.49
CA ASN A 34 -1.82 23.74 14.86
C ASN A 34 -0.77 22.94 15.64
N THR A 35 -1.10 21.77 16.21
CA THR A 35 -0.09 20.85 16.77
C THR A 35 0.72 20.16 15.68
N LEU A 36 0.27 20.19 14.43
CA LEU A 36 0.97 19.61 13.28
C LEU A 36 2.01 20.55 12.67
N LEU A 37 2.05 21.83 13.03
CA LEU A 37 3.03 22.81 12.50
C LEU A 37 4.50 22.33 12.63
N PRO A 38 4.97 21.71 13.75
CA PRO A 38 6.34 21.22 13.83
C PRO A 38 6.60 19.93 13.03
N TRP A 39 5.55 19.21 12.58
CA TRP A 39 5.72 18.09 11.65
C TRP A 39 6.16 18.57 10.28
N ILE A 40 5.82 19.80 9.87
CA ILE A 40 6.22 20.37 8.57
C ILE A 40 7.75 20.42 8.44
N ASP A 41 8.45 20.81 9.53
CA ASP A 41 9.92 20.78 9.57
C ASP A 41 10.49 19.36 9.53
N HIS A 42 9.85 18.38 10.18
CA HIS A 42 10.26 16.98 10.12
C HIS A 42 10.08 16.36 8.72
N ILE A 43 8.93 16.60 8.08
CA ILE A 43 8.61 16.17 6.71
C ILE A 43 9.69 16.66 5.74
N ARG A 44 10.14 17.92 5.89
CA ARG A 44 11.26 18.49 5.14
C ARG A 44 12.61 17.85 5.50
N GLU A 45 12.88 17.58 6.78
CA GLU A 45 14.14 16.96 7.24
C GLU A 45 14.36 15.54 6.66
N ILE A 46 13.29 14.76 6.54
CA ILE A 46 13.31 13.42 5.92
C ILE A 46 13.26 13.45 4.38
N GLY A 47 13.18 14.64 3.78
CA GLY A 47 13.23 14.84 2.32
C GLY A 47 11.88 14.67 1.59
N CYS A 48 10.76 14.66 2.30
CA CYS A 48 9.45 14.74 1.68
C CYS A 48 9.15 16.16 1.18
N THR A 49 8.52 16.26 0.01
CA THR A 49 8.24 17.51 -0.73
C THR A 49 6.74 17.71 -1.02
N ALA A 50 5.91 16.73 -0.68
CA ALA A 50 4.46 16.82 -0.77
C ALA A 50 3.80 16.23 0.49
N LEU A 51 2.76 16.88 0.98
CA LEU A 51 1.93 16.46 2.11
C LEU A 51 0.53 16.12 1.60
N TYR A 52 0.19 14.83 1.64
CA TYR A 52 -1.18 14.37 1.45
C TYR A 52 -1.89 14.31 2.81
N ILE A 53 -2.94 15.09 2.94
CA ILE A 53 -3.81 15.15 4.11
C ILE A 53 -5.08 14.35 3.78
N GLY A 54 -5.30 13.26 4.52
CA GLY A 54 -6.57 12.52 4.55
C GLY A 54 -7.74 13.39 5.03
N PRO A 55 -8.95 12.83 5.21
CA PRO A 55 -10.16 13.64 5.34
C PRO A 55 -10.11 14.70 6.45
N LEU A 56 -10.34 15.96 6.06
CA LEU A 56 -10.14 17.15 6.88
C LEU A 56 -11.40 18.04 7.01
N PHE A 57 -12.40 17.85 6.15
CA PHE A 57 -13.64 18.65 6.14
C PHE A 57 -14.68 18.08 7.10
N GLU A 58 -15.66 18.91 7.48
CA GLU A 58 -16.65 18.58 8.53
C GLU A 58 -17.29 17.21 8.28
N SER A 59 -17.24 16.34 9.29
CA SER A 59 -17.74 14.96 9.22
C SER A 59 -18.30 14.53 10.58
N VAL A 60 -19.06 13.44 10.62
CA VAL A 60 -19.66 12.92 11.87
C VAL A 60 -18.67 12.08 12.69
N GLY A 61 -17.68 11.45 12.05
CA GLY A 61 -16.87 10.40 12.65
C GLY A 61 -15.51 10.22 12.00
N HIS A 62 -15.38 9.32 11.04
CA HIS A 62 -14.10 8.91 10.44
C HIS A 62 -13.67 9.75 9.21
N GLY A 63 -14.30 10.90 8.96
CA GLY A 63 -13.88 11.89 7.97
C GLY A 63 -14.55 11.76 6.61
N TYR A 64 -14.86 10.53 6.19
CA TYR A 64 -15.47 10.22 4.90
C TYR A 64 -16.99 10.45 4.87
N GLU A 65 -17.67 10.50 6.02
CA GLU A 65 -19.08 10.88 6.10
C GLU A 65 -19.27 12.41 6.08
N THR A 66 -18.72 13.07 5.05
CA THR A 66 -18.62 14.55 4.96
C THR A 66 -19.98 15.25 4.97
N THR A 67 -20.09 16.32 5.75
CA THR A 67 -21.32 17.08 6.02
C THR A 67 -21.23 18.54 5.53
N ASP A 68 -20.03 19.12 5.47
CA ASP A 68 -19.74 20.37 4.76
C ASP A 68 -18.31 20.39 4.19
N TYR A 69 -18.18 20.31 2.86
CA TYR A 69 -16.89 20.40 2.16
C TYR A 69 -16.21 21.77 2.26
N LYS A 70 -16.87 22.82 2.76
CA LYS A 70 -16.32 24.19 2.83
C LYS A 70 -15.90 24.62 4.23
N LYS A 71 -15.98 23.71 5.20
CA LYS A 71 -15.61 23.92 6.60
C LYS A 71 -14.61 22.85 7.05
N LEU A 72 -13.46 23.26 7.59
CA LEU A 72 -12.55 22.34 8.30
C LEU A 72 -13.31 21.72 9.49
N ASP A 73 -13.16 20.42 9.70
CA ASP A 73 -13.82 19.71 10.79
C ASP A 73 -13.56 20.38 12.16
N SER A 74 -14.63 20.65 12.91
CA SER A 74 -14.56 21.36 14.20
C SER A 74 -13.59 20.71 15.20
N ARG A 75 -13.31 19.41 15.07
CA ARG A 75 -12.34 18.70 15.92
C ARG A 75 -10.89 19.02 15.57
N LEU A 76 -10.62 19.49 14.35
CA LEU A 76 -9.30 19.88 13.86
C LEU A 76 -9.05 21.39 13.99
N GLY A 77 -10.07 22.23 13.84
CA GLY A 77 -9.96 23.68 14.05
C GLY A 77 -10.90 24.50 13.18
N THR A 78 -10.41 25.64 12.72
CA THR A 78 -11.11 26.58 11.82
C THR A 78 -10.50 26.61 10.42
N ASN A 79 -11.21 27.18 9.44
CA ASN A 79 -10.67 27.44 8.10
C ASN A 79 -9.39 28.31 8.16
N GLU A 80 -9.28 29.22 9.13
CA GLU A 80 -8.09 30.06 9.33
C GLU A 80 -6.90 29.22 9.82
N ASP A 81 -7.12 28.23 10.69
CA ASP A 81 -6.08 27.27 11.09
C ASP A 81 -5.57 26.46 9.88
N LEU A 82 -6.48 26.00 9.01
CA LEU A 82 -6.11 25.28 7.77
C LEU A 82 -5.30 26.17 6.82
N LYS A 83 -5.73 27.42 6.64
CA LYS A 83 -5.07 28.39 5.76
C LYS A 83 -3.64 28.70 6.21
N ASN A 84 -3.44 28.94 7.51
CA ASN A 84 -2.12 29.16 8.07
C ASN A 84 -1.26 27.88 8.05
N PHE A 85 -1.86 26.70 8.20
CA PHE A 85 -1.15 25.42 8.06
C PHE A 85 -0.64 25.20 6.62
N VAL A 86 -1.46 25.42 5.59
CA VAL A 86 -1.01 25.28 4.19
C VAL A 86 0.05 26.32 3.83
N ALA A 87 -0.11 27.57 4.27
CA ALA A 87 0.91 28.60 4.09
C ALA A 87 2.26 28.19 4.73
N ALA A 88 2.24 27.62 5.93
CA ALA A 88 3.43 27.10 6.59
C ALA A 88 4.07 25.90 5.86
N CYS A 89 3.29 25.06 5.16
CA CYS A 89 3.83 24.04 4.25
C CYS A 89 4.54 24.67 3.05
N HIS A 90 3.92 25.68 2.42
CA HIS A 90 4.50 26.38 1.27
C HIS A 90 5.78 27.16 1.62
N GLU A 91 5.86 27.77 2.80
CA GLU A 91 7.09 28.40 3.32
C GLU A 91 8.27 27.41 3.46
N LYS A 92 7.98 26.10 3.53
CA LYS A 92 8.96 25.02 3.61
C LYS A 92 9.13 24.27 2.29
N GLU A 93 8.51 24.76 1.21
CA GLU A 93 8.50 24.19 -0.15
C GLU A 93 7.75 22.86 -0.27
N ILE A 94 6.87 22.55 0.69
CA ILE A 94 6.02 21.35 0.71
C ILE A 94 4.68 21.65 0.03
N LYS A 95 4.35 20.89 -1.01
CA LYS A 95 3.06 20.95 -1.72
C LYS A 95 1.95 20.27 -0.93
N VAL A 96 0.73 20.81 -0.92
CA VAL A 96 -0.38 20.26 -0.10
C VAL A 96 -1.49 19.66 -0.96
N ILE A 97 -1.92 18.46 -0.61
CA ILE A 97 -2.93 17.66 -1.31
C ILE A 97 -4.04 17.29 -0.32
N PHE A 98 -5.30 17.54 -0.69
CA PHE A 98 -6.47 17.22 0.15
C PHE A 98 -7.20 15.95 -0.31
N ASP A 99 -7.90 15.30 0.61
CA ASP A 99 -8.82 14.20 0.29
C ASP A 99 -10.17 14.72 -0.24
N GLY A 100 -10.56 14.23 -1.42
CA GLY A 100 -11.73 14.60 -2.21
C GLY A 100 -12.78 13.50 -2.18
N VAL A 101 -13.56 13.45 -1.10
CA VAL A 101 -14.59 12.44 -0.86
C VAL A 101 -15.84 12.75 -1.70
N PHE A 102 -15.75 12.53 -3.01
CA PHE A 102 -16.77 12.96 -3.98
C PHE A 102 -17.67 11.84 -4.52
N ASN A 103 -17.49 10.60 -4.04
CA ASN A 103 -18.36 9.47 -4.35
C ASN A 103 -19.69 9.51 -3.57
N HIS A 104 -19.63 9.99 -2.32
CA HIS A 104 -20.73 9.96 -1.36
C HIS A 104 -20.65 11.15 -0.37
N THR A 105 -21.72 11.40 0.37
CA THR A 105 -21.72 12.33 1.53
C THR A 105 -22.15 11.60 2.80
N GLY A 106 -21.88 12.18 3.97
CA GLY A 106 -22.57 11.81 5.19
C GLY A 106 -24.06 12.16 5.13
N ARG A 107 -24.87 11.48 5.96
CA ARG A 107 -26.30 11.77 6.13
C ARG A 107 -26.58 13.19 6.65
N ASP A 108 -25.64 13.81 7.36
CA ASP A 108 -25.80 15.17 7.88
C ASP A 108 -25.49 16.27 6.84
N PHE A 109 -25.17 15.91 5.60
CA PHE A 109 -24.95 16.86 4.51
C PHE A 109 -26.22 17.62 4.12
N PHE A 110 -26.11 18.93 3.85
CA PHE A 110 -27.28 19.82 3.69
C PHE A 110 -28.31 19.34 2.66
N ALA A 111 -27.84 18.77 1.54
CA ALA A 111 -28.71 18.28 0.48
C ALA A 111 -29.48 17.02 0.90
N PHE A 112 -28.90 16.14 1.72
CA PHE A 112 -29.60 14.97 2.25
C PHE A 112 -30.58 15.34 3.37
N LYS A 113 -30.20 16.29 4.25
CA LYS A 113 -31.10 16.79 5.31
C LYS A 113 -32.36 17.45 4.76
N ASP A 114 -32.27 18.10 3.60
CA ASP A 114 -33.44 18.61 2.87
C ASP A 114 -34.34 17.47 2.35
N ILE A 115 -33.79 16.34 1.90
CA ILE A 115 -34.57 15.13 1.55
C ILE A 115 -35.24 14.53 2.80
N GLN A 116 -34.55 14.46 3.93
CA GLN A 116 -35.14 13.98 5.18
C GLN A 116 -36.31 14.85 5.67
N GLN A 117 -36.26 16.16 5.42
CA GLN A 117 -37.30 17.12 5.86
C GLN A 117 -38.45 17.26 4.85
N ASN A 118 -38.12 17.43 3.57
CA ASN A 118 -39.07 17.79 2.51
C ASN A 118 -39.46 16.60 1.62
N ARG A 119 -38.80 15.44 1.77
CA ARG A 119 -39.07 14.17 1.07
C ARG A 119 -39.31 14.36 -0.44
N GLU A 120 -40.48 13.95 -0.94
CA GLU A 120 -40.91 14.03 -2.34
C GLU A 120 -40.94 15.47 -2.91
N HIS A 121 -40.76 16.50 -2.06
CA HIS A 121 -40.71 17.91 -2.42
C HIS A 121 -39.31 18.55 -2.27
N SER A 122 -38.29 17.78 -1.89
CA SER A 122 -36.90 18.25 -1.82
C SER A 122 -36.39 18.67 -3.21
N ARG A 123 -35.64 19.77 -3.27
CA ARG A 123 -34.98 20.21 -4.52
C ARG A 123 -33.74 19.37 -4.86
N TYR A 124 -33.24 18.59 -3.92
CA TYR A 124 -31.98 17.83 -4.06
C TYR A 124 -32.20 16.32 -4.30
N LEU A 125 -33.45 15.86 -4.50
CA LEU A 125 -33.76 14.45 -4.80
C LEU A 125 -32.81 13.80 -5.81
N ASN A 126 -32.57 14.49 -6.93
CA ASN A 126 -31.73 14.00 -8.01
C ASN A 126 -30.21 14.11 -7.74
N TRP A 127 -29.78 14.65 -6.59
CA TRP A 127 -28.36 14.69 -6.19
C TRP A 127 -27.87 13.33 -5.66
N TYR A 128 -28.78 12.41 -5.32
CA TYR A 128 -28.44 11.10 -4.76
C TYR A 128 -29.01 9.96 -5.62
N CYS A 129 -28.33 8.81 -5.60
CA CYS A 129 -28.74 7.66 -6.40
C CYS A 129 -29.90 6.89 -5.77
N ASN A 130 -30.89 6.52 -6.60
CA ASN A 130 -31.97 5.58 -6.28
C ASN A 130 -32.79 5.86 -5.01
N VAL A 131 -33.05 7.14 -4.70
CA VAL A 131 -33.93 7.56 -3.60
C VAL A 131 -35.36 7.02 -3.82
N ASN A 132 -35.86 6.24 -2.87
CA ASN A 132 -37.14 5.53 -2.96
C ASN A 132 -37.96 5.68 -1.68
N PHE A 133 -39.04 6.47 -1.75
CA PHE A 133 -39.95 6.76 -0.65
C PHE A 133 -40.91 5.63 -0.26
N GLY A 134 -40.93 4.52 -1.01
CA GLY A 134 -41.57 3.27 -0.61
C GLY A 134 -40.64 2.29 0.13
N GLY A 135 -39.35 2.61 0.25
CA GLY A 135 -38.36 1.83 1.00
C GLY A 135 -38.09 2.38 2.40
N ASN A 136 -37.12 1.80 3.11
CA ASN A 136 -36.59 2.33 4.36
C ASN A 136 -35.15 1.83 4.61
N THR A 137 -34.45 2.42 5.58
CA THR A 137 -33.13 1.95 6.07
C THR A 137 -33.19 1.69 7.59
N GLU A 138 -32.10 1.21 8.18
CA GLU A 138 -31.94 1.05 9.64
C GLU A 138 -32.11 2.36 10.42
N TYR A 139 -31.93 3.51 9.77
CA TYR A 139 -32.13 4.84 10.35
C TYR A 139 -33.61 5.28 10.40
N ASN A 140 -34.51 4.54 9.74
CA ASN A 140 -35.96 4.75 9.76
C ASN A 140 -36.45 6.13 9.27
N ASP A 141 -35.80 6.74 8.28
CA ASP A 141 -36.24 8.00 7.64
C ASP A 141 -37.54 7.85 6.80
N GLY A 142 -37.99 6.62 6.57
CA GLY A 142 -39.16 6.34 5.72
C GLY A 142 -38.88 6.46 4.22
N PHE A 143 -37.61 6.25 3.82
CA PHE A 143 -37.17 6.06 2.44
C PHE A 143 -35.85 5.28 2.41
N SER A 144 -35.52 4.69 1.26
CA SER A 144 -34.21 4.06 0.99
C SER A 144 -33.46 4.79 -0.13
N TYR A 145 -32.18 4.49 -0.31
CA TYR A 145 -31.29 5.12 -1.29
C TYR A 145 -30.10 4.20 -1.58
N GLU A 146 -29.29 4.51 -2.61
CA GLU A 146 -28.03 3.82 -2.86
C GLU A 146 -26.91 4.41 -1.99
N ASN A 147 -26.03 3.54 -1.48
CA ASN A 147 -24.98 3.88 -0.53
C ASN A 147 -23.59 3.43 -1.02
N TRP A 148 -22.54 3.76 -0.26
CA TRP A 148 -21.20 3.22 -0.48
C TRP A 148 -20.94 1.99 0.40
N GLY A 149 -20.39 0.92 -0.20
CA GLY A 149 -19.94 -0.29 0.50
C GLY A 149 -21.01 -1.10 1.25
N GLY A 150 -22.30 -0.76 1.14
CA GLY A 150 -23.38 -1.31 1.96
C GLY A 150 -23.73 -0.47 3.20
N TYR A 151 -23.00 0.62 3.46
CA TYR A 151 -23.13 1.44 4.67
C TYR A 151 -24.06 2.64 4.43
N ASN A 152 -25.28 2.61 4.96
CA ASN A 152 -26.25 3.69 4.76
C ASN A 152 -25.85 5.04 5.39
N LEU A 153 -24.78 5.11 6.19
CA LEU A 153 -24.15 6.37 6.61
C LEU A 153 -23.57 7.17 5.43
N LEU A 154 -23.11 6.47 4.39
CA LEU A 154 -22.38 7.00 3.24
C LEU A 154 -23.32 7.05 2.02
N VAL A 155 -24.04 8.16 1.87
CA VAL A 155 -25.11 8.33 0.87
C VAL A 155 -24.50 8.65 -0.49
N LYS A 156 -24.76 7.82 -1.51
CA LYS A 156 -24.04 7.91 -2.80
C LYS A 156 -24.54 9.04 -3.68
N LEU A 157 -23.62 9.88 -4.14
CA LEU A 157 -23.91 11.01 -5.02
C LEU A 157 -24.20 10.58 -6.46
N ASN A 158 -25.20 11.19 -7.06
CA ASN A 158 -25.50 11.08 -8.48
C ASN A 158 -24.55 11.97 -9.29
N GLN A 159 -23.35 11.45 -9.56
CA GLN A 159 -22.28 12.12 -10.32
C GLN A 159 -22.66 12.48 -11.77
N ARG A 160 -23.82 12.02 -12.27
CA ARG A 160 -24.37 12.40 -13.59
C ARG A 160 -25.31 13.61 -13.54
N ASN A 161 -25.67 14.09 -12.35
CA ASN A 161 -26.44 15.32 -12.19
C ASN A 161 -25.52 16.55 -12.37
N PRO A 162 -25.80 17.45 -13.34
CA PRO A 162 -24.99 18.66 -13.54
C PRO A 162 -24.92 19.58 -12.31
N GLU A 163 -25.93 19.62 -11.44
CA GLU A 163 -25.85 20.38 -10.19
C GLU A 163 -24.79 19.81 -9.24
N VAL A 164 -24.67 18.48 -9.14
CA VAL A 164 -23.65 17.79 -8.32
C VAL A 164 -22.26 18.02 -8.93
N GLN A 165 -22.12 17.85 -10.25
CA GLN A 165 -20.84 18.11 -10.92
C GLN A 165 -20.36 19.55 -10.71
N ASN A 166 -21.24 20.53 -10.94
CA ASN A 166 -20.92 21.96 -10.73
C ASN A 166 -20.59 22.25 -9.27
N TYR A 167 -21.38 21.74 -8.32
CA TYR A 167 -21.15 21.95 -6.89
C TYR A 167 -19.77 21.42 -6.44
N ILE A 168 -19.38 20.21 -6.87
CA ILE A 168 -18.04 19.67 -6.54
C ILE A 168 -16.94 20.47 -7.24
N CYS A 169 -17.12 20.90 -8.49
CA CYS A 169 -16.14 21.76 -9.16
C CYS A 169 -15.99 23.12 -8.43
N ASP A 170 -17.08 23.67 -7.89
CA ASP A 170 -17.09 24.89 -7.07
C ASP A 170 -16.62 24.66 -5.62
N VAL A 171 -16.49 23.41 -5.16
CA VAL A 171 -15.77 23.02 -3.96
C VAL A 171 -14.26 23.03 -4.24
N ILE A 172 -13.81 22.45 -5.37
CA ILE A 172 -12.39 22.48 -5.78
C ILE A 172 -11.90 23.91 -6.00
N ARG A 173 -12.65 24.73 -6.75
CA ARG A 173 -12.35 26.16 -6.94
C ARG A 173 -12.28 26.91 -5.60
N PHE A 174 -13.17 26.58 -4.66
CA PHE A 174 -13.14 27.15 -3.31
C PHE A 174 -11.87 26.76 -2.55
N TRP A 175 -11.50 25.47 -2.52
CA TRP A 175 -10.31 25.00 -1.81
C TRP A 175 -9.02 25.67 -2.32
N VAL A 176 -8.88 25.86 -3.63
CA VAL A 176 -7.74 26.60 -4.17
C VAL A 176 -7.81 28.09 -3.83
N SER A 177 -8.99 28.72 -3.92
CA SER A 177 -9.13 30.15 -3.63
C SER A 177 -8.95 30.53 -2.15
N GLU A 178 -9.26 29.61 -1.22
CA GLU A 178 -9.26 29.87 0.22
C GLU A 178 -8.00 29.34 0.92
N PHE A 179 -7.51 28.17 0.51
CA PHE A 179 -6.42 27.44 1.16
C PHE A 179 -5.18 27.24 0.27
N ASP A 180 -5.22 27.64 -1.01
CA ASP A 180 -4.14 27.47 -1.99
C ASP A 180 -3.63 26.01 -2.17
N VAL A 181 -4.51 25.02 -2.01
CA VAL A 181 -4.17 23.59 -2.21
C VAL A 181 -3.58 23.32 -3.61
N ASP A 182 -2.67 22.35 -3.73
CA ASP A 182 -1.92 22.04 -4.97
C ASP A 182 -2.40 20.76 -5.69
N GLY A 183 -3.26 19.96 -5.06
CA GLY A 183 -3.85 18.78 -5.68
C GLY A 183 -4.92 18.11 -4.82
N ILE A 184 -5.55 17.06 -5.37
CA ILE A 184 -6.58 16.26 -4.68
C ILE A 184 -6.33 14.76 -4.87
N ARG A 185 -6.48 13.98 -3.80
CA ARG A 185 -6.71 12.53 -3.83
C ARG A 185 -8.22 12.30 -3.92
N LEU A 186 -8.69 11.57 -4.91
CA LEU A 186 -10.11 11.21 -5.06
C LEU A 186 -10.37 9.89 -4.35
N ASP A 187 -11.29 9.91 -3.39
CA ASP A 187 -11.79 8.72 -2.70
C ASP A 187 -12.58 7.80 -3.64
N ALA A 188 -12.42 6.49 -3.48
CA ALA A 188 -13.16 5.47 -4.24
C ALA A 188 -13.18 5.73 -5.77
N ALA A 189 -12.04 6.14 -6.32
CA ALA A 189 -11.94 6.56 -7.73
C ALA A 189 -12.13 5.41 -8.73
N ASP A 190 -12.04 4.15 -8.28
CA ASP A 190 -12.38 2.99 -9.10
C ASP A 190 -13.87 2.90 -9.47
N VAL A 191 -14.76 3.54 -8.71
CA VAL A 191 -16.22 3.57 -8.95
C VAL A 191 -16.78 4.95 -9.36
N LEU A 192 -15.95 5.99 -9.45
CA LEU A 192 -16.39 7.30 -9.96
C LEU A 192 -16.69 7.23 -11.47
N ASP A 193 -17.66 8.03 -11.94
CA ASP A 193 -18.02 8.11 -13.35
C ASP A 193 -16.92 8.83 -14.17
N PHE A 194 -16.53 8.26 -15.32
CA PHE A 194 -15.44 8.80 -16.13
C PHE A 194 -15.73 10.21 -16.69
N ASP A 195 -16.98 10.56 -16.98
CA ASP A 195 -17.31 11.92 -17.44
C ASP A 195 -17.30 12.94 -16.29
N PHE A 196 -17.56 12.48 -15.06
CA PHE A 196 -17.31 13.26 -13.85
C PHE A 196 -15.80 13.46 -13.63
N MET A 197 -14.97 12.41 -13.76
CA MET A 197 -13.50 12.56 -13.71
C MET A 197 -12.97 13.56 -14.75
N ARG A 198 -13.48 13.53 -15.99
CA ARG A 198 -13.13 14.53 -17.02
C ARG A 198 -13.54 15.94 -16.62
N ALA A 199 -14.63 16.13 -15.89
CA ALA A 199 -15.02 17.44 -15.34
C ALA A 199 -14.08 17.90 -14.22
N LEU A 200 -13.65 16.99 -13.34
CA LEU A 200 -12.63 17.29 -12.33
C LEU A 200 -11.27 17.62 -12.96
N ARG A 201 -10.84 16.91 -14.02
CA ARG A 201 -9.59 17.19 -14.74
C ARG A 201 -9.60 18.53 -15.47
N ARG A 202 -10.73 18.92 -16.06
CA ARG A 202 -10.90 20.29 -16.60
C ARG A 202 -10.79 21.33 -15.49
N THR A 203 -11.51 21.13 -14.38
CA THR A 203 -11.48 22.06 -13.24
C THR A 203 -10.08 22.17 -12.61
N ALA A 204 -9.32 21.08 -12.53
CA ALA A 204 -7.92 21.09 -12.10
C ALA A 204 -7.06 22.01 -12.99
N ALA A 205 -7.13 21.83 -14.32
CA ALA A 205 -6.40 22.68 -15.28
C ALA A 205 -6.91 24.13 -15.33
N GLU A 206 -8.14 24.41 -14.89
CA GLU A 206 -8.66 25.77 -14.71
C GLU A 206 -8.11 26.47 -13.46
N VAL A 207 -7.75 25.74 -12.39
CA VAL A 207 -7.36 26.35 -11.10
C VAL A 207 -5.84 26.50 -10.93
N LYS A 208 -5.01 25.53 -11.35
CA LYS A 208 -3.54 25.64 -11.43
C LYS A 208 -3.01 24.76 -12.58
N GLU A 209 -1.95 25.22 -13.26
CA GLU A 209 -1.33 24.47 -14.37
C GLU A 209 -0.83 23.08 -13.94
N ASP A 210 -0.12 23.01 -12.81
CA ASP A 210 0.35 21.75 -12.19
C ASP A 210 -0.59 21.25 -11.07
N PHE A 211 -1.92 21.40 -11.19
CA PHE A 211 -2.86 20.87 -10.19
C PHE A 211 -2.93 19.34 -10.23
N TRP A 212 -2.40 18.68 -9.21
CA TRP A 212 -2.31 17.21 -9.21
C TRP A 212 -3.66 16.56 -8.91
N LEU A 213 -3.93 15.41 -9.56
CA LEU A 213 -5.13 14.60 -9.33
C LEU A 213 -4.71 13.13 -9.26
N MET A 214 -4.83 12.56 -8.06
CA MET A 214 -4.65 11.13 -7.82
C MET A 214 -6.00 10.47 -7.56
N GLY A 215 -6.20 9.24 -8.02
CA GLY A 215 -7.34 8.41 -7.61
C GLY A 215 -6.95 7.27 -6.70
N GLU A 216 -7.80 6.94 -5.73
CA GLU A 216 -7.78 5.59 -5.16
C GLU A 216 -8.34 4.58 -6.16
N VAL A 217 -7.49 3.64 -6.59
CA VAL A 217 -7.89 2.49 -7.40
C VAL A 217 -7.24 1.24 -6.82
N ILE A 218 -8.04 0.40 -6.17
CA ILE A 218 -7.55 -0.80 -5.46
C ILE A 218 -7.17 -1.95 -6.40
N HIS A 219 -7.76 -2.03 -7.59
CA HIS A 219 -7.54 -3.13 -8.54
C HIS A 219 -7.89 -2.76 -9.99
N GLY A 220 -7.35 -3.53 -10.94
CA GLY A 220 -7.67 -3.47 -12.36
C GLY A 220 -6.57 -2.82 -13.21
N ASP A 221 -6.91 -2.51 -14.46
CA ASP A 221 -6.02 -1.85 -15.42
C ASP A 221 -5.95 -0.34 -15.14
N TYR A 222 -4.85 0.10 -14.53
CA TYR A 222 -4.65 1.49 -14.12
C TYR A 222 -4.61 2.48 -15.29
N SER A 223 -4.30 2.05 -16.53
CA SER A 223 -4.26 2.93 -17.71
C SER A 223 -5.63 3.55 -18.04
N ARG A 224 -6.73 2.88 -17.63
CA ARG A 224 -8.10 3.38 -17.76
C ARG A 224 -8.32 4.69 -17.00
N TRP A 225 -7.59 4.91 -15.91
CA TRP A 225 -7.72 6.07 -15.03
C TRP A 225 -6.56 7.07 -15.20
N VAL A 226 -5.33 6.59 -15.36
CA VAL A 226 -4.12 7.41 -15.52
C VAL A 226 -3.87 7.71 -16.99
N ASN A 227 -4.27 8.90 -17.45
CA ASN A 227 -4.13 9.35 -18.83
C ASN A 227 -4.35 10.88 -18.95
N GLY A 228 -4.30 11.40 -20.17
CA GLY A 228 -4.46 12.84 -20.46
C GLY A 228 -5.87 13.42 -20.25
N GLU A 229 -6.92 12.58 -20.16
CA GLU A 229 -8.31 13.03 -19.98
C GLU A 229 -8.79 12.98 -18.52
N THR A 230 -8.28 12.03 -17.72
CA THR A 230 -8.76 11.78 -16.36
C THR A 230 -7.71 12.10 -15.29
N LEU A 231 -6.98 11.13 -14.72
CA LEU A 231 -6.14 11.35 -13.55
C LEU A 231 -4.65 11.42 -13.90
N HIS A 232 -3.87 12.10 -13.06
CA HIS A 232 -2.41 12.17 -13.16
C HIS A 232 -1.74 10.93 -12.57
N SER A 233 -2.35 10.32 -11.54
CA SER A 233 -1.83 9.13 -10.85
C SER A 233 -2.96 8.30 -10.22
N VAL A 234 -2.65 7.06 -9.83
CA VAL A 234 -3.50 6.26 -8.92
C VAL A 234 -2.65 5.49 -7.91
N THR A 235 -3.28 5.11 -6.80
CA THR A 235 -2.69 4.29 -5.73
C THR A 235 -2.20 2.92 -6.23
N ASN A 236 -0.91 2.64 -6.12
CA ASN A 236 -0.29 1.41 -6.62
C ASN A 236 -0.46 0.21 -5.66
N TYR A 237 -1.70 -0.22 -5.43
CA TYR A 237 -2.01 -1.39 -4.60
C TYR A 237 -1.34 -2.69 -5.11
N ALA A 238 -1.10 -2.80 -6.42
CA ALA A 238 -0.35 -3.91 -7.00
C ALA A 238 1.11 -3.98 -6.50
N LEU A 239 1.85 -2.87 -6.57
CA LEU A 239 3.23 -2.83 -6.06
C LEU A 239 3.30 -2.90 -4.54
N HIS A 240 2.36 -2.25 -3.82
CA HIS A 240 2.20 -2.40 -2.37
C HIS A 240 2.12 -3.88 -1.97
N LYS A 241 1.28 -4.67 -2.66
CA LYS A 241 1.15 -6.12 -2.43
C LYS A 241 2.50 -6.80 -2.62
N ALA A 242 3.08 -6.67 -3.81
CA ALA A 242 4.33 -7.34 -4.17
C ALA A 242 5.50 -6.97 -3.24
N LEU A 243 5.56 -5.72 -2.77
CA LEU A 243 6.60 -5.27 -1.83
C LEU A 243 6.53 -6.03 -0.50
N TYR A 244 5.35 -6.21 0.13
CA TYR A 244 5.32 -6.92 1.42
C TYR A 244 5.45 -8.45 1.27
N SER A 245 4.77 -9.08 0.30
CA SER A 245 4.85 -10.54 0.13
C SER A 245 6.17 -11.00 -0.48
N GLY A 246 6.71 -10.29 -1.46
CA GLY A 246 8.02 -10.60 -2.06
C GLY A 246 9.18 -10.57 -1.06
N HIS A 247 9.03 -9.86 0.07
CA HIS A 247 9.97 -9.92 1.20
C HIS A 247 9.62 -11.01 2.22
N ASN A 248 8.35 -11.20 2.58
CA ASN A 248 7.96 -12.23 3.54
C ASN A 248 8.17 -13.66 3.01
N ASP A 249 7.86 -13.88 1.74
CA ASP A 249 7.95 -15.18 1.05
C ASP A 249 9.32 -15.39 0.39
N HIS A 250 10.23 -14.40 0.50
CA HIS A 250 11.54 -14.37 -0.15
C HIS A 250 11.46 -14.66 -1.66
N ASN A 251 10.65 -13.86 -2.36
CA ASN A 251 10.28 -14.05 -3.76
C ASN A 251 10.31 -12.72 -4.54
N TYR A 252 11.49 -12.23 -4.86
CA TYR A 252 11.65 -11.03 -5.71
C TYR A 252 11.19 -11.21 -7.16
N PHE A 253 10.97 -12.43 -7.64
CA PHE A 253 10.29 -12.64 -8.93
C PHE A 253 8.88 -12.05 -8.94
N GLU A 254 8.18 -12.00 -7.79
CA GLU A 254 6.88 -11.32 -7.70
C GLU A 254 7.01 -9.80 -7.92
N ILE A 255 8.00 -9.16 -7.30
CA ILE A 255 8.25 -7.72 -7.43
C ILE A 255 8.64 -7.40 -8.88
N ALA A 256 9.60 -8.14 -9.43
CA ALA A 256 10.05 -7.95 -10.82
C ALA A 256 8.94 -8.21 -11.85
N HIS A 257 8.10 -9.22 -11.65
CA HIS A 257 6.90 -9.46 -12.46
C HIS A 257 5.92 -8.28 -12.36
N THR A 258 5.67 -7.77 -11.15
CA THR A 258 4.76 -6.65 -10.91
C THR A 258 5.25 -5.36 -11.57
N VAL A 259 6.55 -5.06 -11.49
CA VAL A 259 7.15 -3.91 -12.20
C VAL A 259 6.96 -4.05 -13.71
N LYS A 260 7.27 -5.21 -14.30
CA LYS A 260 7.07 -5.49 -15.73
C LYS A 260 5.59 -5.40 -16.15
N TYR A 261 4.68 -5.90 -15.33
CA TYR A 261 3.22 -5.83 -15.54
C TYR A 261 2.73 -4.38 -15.59
N LEU A 262 3.19 -3.53 -14.66
CA LEU A 262 2.83 -2.11 -14.63
C LEU A 262 3.45 -1.33 -15.81
N GLN A 263 4.72 -1.59 -16.16
CA GLN A 263 5.34 -0.99 -17.36
C GLN A 263 4.60 -1.36 -18.66
N ASN A 264 4.03 -2.57 -18.73
CA ASN A 264 3.23 -3.01 -19.88
C ASN A 264 1.85 -2.33 -19.98
N MET A 265 1.39 -1.62 -18.94
CA MET A 265 0.22 -0.72 -19.03
C MET A 265 0.55 0.63 -19.67
N GLY A 266 1.85 0.95 -19.84
CA GLY A 266 2.34 2.23 -20.34
C GLY A 266 3.18 2.98 -19.30
N ASN A 267 3.56 4.22 -19.63
CA ASN A 267 4.32 5.08 -18.72
C ASN A 267 3.38 5.75 -17.70
N LEU A 268 3.03 5.02 -16.64
CA LEU A 268 2.13 5.48 -15.59
C LEU A 268 2.91 5.92 -14.35
N ASP A 269 2.82 7.20 -13.98
CA ASP A 269 3.47 7.75 -12.77
C ASP A 269 2.63 7.44 -11.51
N LEU A 270 2.60 6.16 -11.14
CA LEU A 270 1.76 5.62 -10.07
C LEU A 270 2.26 6.03 -8.67
N TYR A 271 1.32 6.15 -7.72
CA TYR A 271 1.59 6.47 -6.33
C TYR A 271 1.98 5.23 -5.54
N ASN A 272 3.27 5.07 -5.29
CA ASN A 272 3.87 3.92 -4.61
C ASN A 272 3.83 4.12 -3.10
N PHE A 273 3.31 3.14 -2.36
CA PHE A 273 3.26 3.13 -0.91
C PHE A 273 3.48 1.72 -0.37
N VAL A 274 3.78 1.61 0.92
CA VAL A 274 3.97 0.33 1.63
C VAL A 274 2.93 0.11 2.74
N ASP A 275 2.40 1.20 3.28
CA ASP A 275 1.19 1.25 4.10
C ASP A 275 0.46 2.59 3.95
N ASN A 276 -0.77 2.66 4.48
CA ASN A 276 -1.65 3.82 4.47
C ASN A 276 -2.68 3.68 5.62
N HIS A 277 -3.71 4.53 5.67
CA HIS A 277 -4.71 4.50 6.75
C HIS A 277 -5.76 3.38 6.66
N ASP A 278 -5.72 2.54 5.61
CA ASP A 278 -6.67 1.44 5.35
C ASP A 278 -6.00 0.05 5.23
N VAL A 279 -4.67 -0.03 5.18
CA VAL A 279 -3.92 -1.29 5.15
C VAL A 279 -3.00 -1.42 6.35
N GLU A 280 -2.79 -2.67 6.79
CA GLU A 280 -1.88 -3.02 7.88
C GLU A 280 -0.47 -2.41 7.70
N ARG A 281 0.05 -1.81 8.78
CA ARG A 281 1.31 -1.07 8.76
C ARG A 281 2.49 -1.94 8.37
N ILE A 282 3.39 -1.42 7.54
CA ILE A 282 4.49 -2.18 6.92
C ILE A 282 5.39 -2.80 7.98
N TYR A 283 5.66 -2.08 9.08
CA TYR A 283 6.50 -2.62 10.16
C TYR A 283 5.85 -3.82 10.85
N THR A 284 4.52 -3.83 11.05
CA THR A 284 3.77 -5.02 11.53
C THR A 284 3.77 -6.14 10.50
N LYS A 285 3.52 -5.79 9.24
CA LYS A 285 3.26 -6.71 8.12
C LYS A 285 4.49 -7.53 7.69
N LEU A 286 5.70 -7.04 7.98
CA LEU A 286 6.94 -7.74 7.69
C LEU A 286 7.26 -8.80 8.75
N SER A 287 7.39 -10.06 8.30
CA SER A 287 7.77 -11.21 9.14
C SER A 287 9.17 -11.08 9.73
N ASN A 288 10.09 -10.41 9.01
CA ASN A 288 11.41 -10.03 9.47
C ASN A 288 11.53 -8.50 9.45
N LYS A 289 11.69 -7.87 10.62
CA LYS A 289 11.78 -6.40 10.71
C LYS A 289 12.99 -5.84 9.97
N ALA A 290 14.06 -6.62 9.78
CA ALA A 290 15.22 -6.20 8.99
C ALA A 290 14.86 -5.96 7.51
N HIS A 291 13.80 -6.58 6.98
CA HIS A 291 13.30 -6.32 5.62
C HIS A 291 12.77 -4.89 5.43
N PHE A 292 12.60 -4.09 6.51
CA PHE A 292 12.25 -2.67 6.39
C PHE A 292 13.20 -1.91 5.47
N ALA A 293 14.50 -2.20 5.55
CA ALA A 293 15.51 -1.53 4.73
C ALA A 293 15.38 -1.83 3.22
N PRO A 294 15.42 -3.10 2.75
CA PRO A 294 15.26 -3.41 1.34
C PRO A 294 13.88 -3.00 0.78
N VAL A 295 12.80 -3.06 1.58
CA VAL A 295 11.48 -2.54 1.20
C VAL A 295 11.53 -1.05 0.86
N HIS A 296 12.14 -0.22 1.71
CA HIS A 296 12.19 1.22 1.48
C HIS A 296 13.20 1.60 0.39
N VAL A 297 14.31 0.87 0.23
CA VAL A 297 15.20 1.03 -0.94
C VAL A 297 14.40 0.84 -2.24
N LEU A 298 13.57 -0.20 -2.34
CA LEU A 298 12.72 -0.42 -3.52
C LEU A 298 11.63 0.65 -3.68
N LEU A 299 10.96 1.05 -2.61
CA LEU A 299 9.92 2.09 -2.63
C LEU A 299 10.42 3.40 -3.27
N TYR A 300 11.62 3.87 -2.91
CA TYR A 300 12.18 5.13 -3.40
C TYR A 300 12.79 5.05 -4.81
N THR A 301 13.11 3.85 -5.31
CA THR A 301 13.95 3.66 -6.50
C THR A 301 13.27 2.98 -7.69
N LEU A 302 12.17 2.25 -7.46
CA LEU A 302 11.32 1.75 -8.53
C LEU A 302 10.55 2.90 -9.23
N PRO A 303 10.08 2.71 -10.48
CA PRO A 303 9.29 3.72 -11.19
C PRO A 303 8.01 4.12 -10.45
N GLY A 304 7.66 5.40 -10.52
CA GLY A 304 6.53 6.01 -9.80
C GLY A 304 6.95 6.99 -8.71
N VAL A 305 5.96 7.43 -7.92
CA VAL A 305 6.04 8.50 -6.93
C VAL A 305 5.94 7.90 -5.53
N PRO A 306 7.00 7.92 -4.68
CA PRO A 306 6.99 7.28 -3.37
C PRO A 306 6.20 8.08 -2.32
N SER A 307 5.54 7.37 -1.42
CA SER A 307 4.89 7.92 -0.22
C SER A 307 5.28 7.16 1.04
N ILE A 308 5.54 7.93 2.11
CA ILE A 308 5.55 7.47 3.49
C ILE A 308 4.18 7.76 4.13
N TYR A 309 3.69 6.88 4.98
CA TYR A 309 2.52 7.12 5.83
C TYR A 309 3.00 7.42 7.26
N TYR A 310 2.42 8.44 7.89
CA TYR A 310 2.96 9.03 9.11
C TYR A 310 3.19 8.00 10.23
N GLY A 311 4.37 8.04 10.85
CA GLY A 311 4.80 7.10 11.88
C GLY A 311 5.44 5.81 11.35
N SER A 312 5.32 5.48 10.05
CA SER A 312 5.98 4.32 9.47
C SER A 312 7.50 4.53 9.39
N GLU A 313 7.94 5.79 9.27
CA GLU A 313 9.33 6.22 9.40
C GLU A 313 9.93 6.02 10.80
N PHE A 314 9.10 5.90 11.85
CA PHE A 314 9.55 5.56 13.19
C PHE A 314 9.51 4.04 13.47
N GLY A 315 8.98 3.24 12.54
CA GLY A 315 8.76 1.80 12.73
C GLY A 315 7.51 1.47 13.57
N ILE A 316 6.46 2.29 13.50
CA ILE A 316 5.23 2.08 14.29
C ILE A 316 4.44 0.86 13.79
N GLU A 317 4.00 0.04 14.74
CA GLU A 317 3.13 -1.11 14.50
C GLU A 317 1.65 -0.74 14.54
N GLY A 318 0.85 -1.41 13.70
CA GLY A 318 -0.58 -1.20 13.56
C GLY A 318 -1.20 -2.31 12.71
N LYS A 319 -1.94 -3.22 13.36
CA LYS A 319 -2.58 -4.38 12.73
C LYS A 319 -3.98 -4.01 12.22
N LYS A 320 -4.38 -4.38 10.99
CA LYS A 320 -5.76 -4.12 10.53
C LYS A 320 -6.74 -5.05 11.26
N GLU A 321 -7.81 -4.50 11.83
CA GLU A 321 -8.83 -5.30 12.53
C GLU A 321 -10.10 -5.43 11.69
N LYS A 322 -10.93 -6.45 11.98
CA LYS A 322 -12.13 -6.77 11.17
C LYS A 322 -13.16 -5.64 11.15
N PHE A 323 -13.19 -4.79 12.18
CA PHE A 323 -14.17 -3.73 12.39
C PHE A 323 -13.54 -2.42 12.89
N SER A 324 -12.21 -2.26 12.80
CA SER A 324 -11.52 -1.03 13.18
C SER A 324 -10.19 -0.84 12.45
N ASP A 325 -9.89 0.43 12.16
CA ASP A 325 -8.62 0.92 11.64
C ASP A 325 -7.93 1.89 12.62
N ASP A 326 -8.39 1.94 13.88
CA ASP A 326 -7.80 2.79 14.94
C ASP A 326 -6.28 2.55 15.11
N SER A 327 -5.89 1.29 15.05
CA SER A 327 -4.51 0.80 15.11
C SER A 327 -3.62 1.30 13.96
N LEU A 328 -4.22 1.60 12.81
CA LEU A 328 -3.52 2.18 11.66
C LEU A 328 -3.35 3.70 11.85
N ARG A 329 -4.25 4.32 12.63
CA ARG A 329 -4.47 5.77 12.76
C ARG A 329 -4.14 6.32 14.17
N PRO A 330 -2.98 6.01 14.79
CA PRO A 330 -2.65 6.44 16.14
C PRO A 330 -2.42 7.96 16.24
N ALA A 331 -2.58 8.50 17.44
CA ALA A 331 -2.18 9.85 17.80
C ALA A 331 -0.69 9.90 18.19
N LEU A 332 0.06 10.89 17.71
CA LEU A 332 1.50 11.03 17.93
C LEU A 332 1.88 12.50 18.18
N ASP A 333 2.85 12.75 19.06
CA ASP A 333 3.52 14.05 19.17
C ASP A 333 4.94 13.94 18.60
N ILE A 334 5.29 14.79 17.63
CA ILE A 334 6.63 14.79 17.01
C ILE A 334 7.75 15.06 18.03
N LYS A 335 7.45 15.64 19.20
CA LYS A 335 8.41 15.80 20.30
C LYS A 335 8.95 14.47 20.83
N ASP A 336 8.17 13.40 20.77
CA ASP A 336 8.61 12.05 21.18
C ASP A 336 9.63 11.44 20.21
N TYR A 337 9.79 12.06 19.02
CA TYR A 337 10.66 11.64 17.93
C TYR A 337 11.69 12.72 17.51
N ALA A 338 11.93 13.72 18.37
CA ALA A 338 12.72 14.91 18.06
C ALA A 338 14.21 14.67 17.73
N ASP A 339 14.73 13.46 17.95
CA ASP A 339 16.07 13.02 17.51
C ASP A 339 16.05 11.70 16.71
N ALA A 340 14.89 11.34 16.14
CA ALA A 340 14.69 10.10 15.40
C ALA A 340 15.57 10.00 14.15
N VAL A 341 15.82 11.10 13.44
CA VAL A 341 16.72 11.12 12.26
C VAL A 341 18.17 10.74 12.64
N GLN A 342 18.56 10.91 13.91
CA GLN A 342 19.89 10.62 14.43
C GLN A 342 19.96 9.32 15.25
N LYS A 343 18.83 8.84 15.81
CA LYS A 343 18.80 7.66 16.71
C LYS A 343 17.93 6.48 16.25
N ASN A 344 16.95 6.70 15.37
CA ASN A 344 16.10 5.65 14.85
C ASN A 344 16.60 5.23 13.46
N PRO A 345 17.07 3.98 13.26
CA PRO A 345 17.62 3.54 11.98
C PRO A 345 16.59 3.54 10.84
N CYS A 346 15.29 3.41 11.14
CA CYS A 346 14.22 3.50 10.15
C CYS A 346 14.11 4.93 9.60
N THR A 347 14.13 5.92 10.50
CA THR A 347 14.00 7.34 10.16
C THR A 347 15.28 7.87 9.50
N ALA A 348 16.45 7.45 9.99
CA ALA A 348 17.73 7.76 9.38
C ALA A 348 17.83 7.23 7.93
N LEU A 349 17.37 6.00 7.67
CA LEU A 349 17.32 5.43 6.33
C LEU A 349 16.35 6.20 5.41
N ILE A 350 15.12 6.49 5.87
CA ILE A 350 14.12 7.23 5.09
C ILE A 350 14.62 8.64 4.77
N ALA A 351 15.25 9.33 5.73
CA ALA A 351 15.88 10.63 5.52
C ALA A 351 17.06 10.56 4.54
N ALA A 352 17.82 9.45 4.51
CA ALA A 352 18.86 9.22 3.51
C ALA A 352 18.25 9.01 2.11
N LEU A 353 17.25 8.13 1.98
CA LEU A 353 16.59 7.80 0.71
C LEU A 353 15.87 9.01 0.10
N GLY A 354 15.22 9.85 0.92
CA GLY A 354 14.63 11.11 0.47
C GLY A 354 15.68 12.04 -0.16
N LYS A 355 16.79 12.27 0.55
CA LYS A 355 17.90 13.09 0.05
C LYS A 355 18.56 12.49 -1.19
N ILE A 356 18.76 11.17 -1.25
CA ILE A 356 19.32 10.47 -2.41
C ILE A 356 18.41 10.63 -3.62
N ARG A 357 17.08 10.46 -3.50
CA ARG A 357 16.14 10.65 -4.60
C ARG A 357 16.10 12.10 -5.10
N GLN A 358 16.03 13.08 -4.20
CA GLN A 358 16.11 14.51 -4.56
C GLN A 358 17.37 14.85 -5.37
N HIS A 359 18.51 14.25 -5.03
CA HIS A 359 19.79 14.52 -5.70
C HIS A 359 20.11 13.56 -6.86
N THR A 360 19.19 12.65 -7.22
CA THR A 360 19.42 11.63 -8.26
C THR A 360 18.23 11.57 -9.25
N PRO A 361 18.14 12.48 -10.25
CA PRO A 361 16.99 12.58 -11.15
C PRO A 361 16.65 11.31 -11.92
N ALA A 362 17.61 10.39 -12.11
CA ALA A 362 17.36 9.07 -12.70
C ALA A 362 16.38 8.21 -11.87
N LEU A 363 16.28 8.40 -10.55
CA LEU A 363 15.31 7.69 -9.71
C LEU A 363 13.87 8.21 -9.93
N SER A 364 13.72 9.44 -10.40
CA SER A 364 12.44 9.97 -10.88
C SER A 364 12.21 9.55 -12.34
N TYR A 365 13.00 10.09 -13.28
CA TYR A 365 12.74 10.04 -14.72
C TYR A 365 13.40 8.88 -15.49
N GLY A 366 14.41 8.22 -14.91
CA GLY A 366 15.25 7.26 -15.63
C GLY A 366 14.49 5.99 -16.03
N SER A 367 14.80 5.44 -17.20
CA SER A 367 14.19 4.20 -17.67
C SER A 367 14.66 3.00 -16.84
N TYR A 368 13.74 2.11 -16.48
CA TYR A 368 14.03 0.91 -15.67
C TYR A 368 14.54 -0.24 -16.57
N ALA A 369 15.65 -0.87 -16.17
CA ALA A 369 16.18 -2.07 -16.80
C ALA A 369 16.65 -3.10 -15.76
N GLU A 370 16.10 -4.31 -15.79
CA GLU A 370 16.50 -5.42 -14.91
C GLU A 370 17.93 -5.91 -15.23
N LEU A 371 18.76 -6.12 -14.21
CA LEU A 371 20.17 -6.54 -14.36
C LEU A 371 20.47 -7.93 -13.78
N GLN A 372 19.91 -8.25 -12.62
CA GLN A 372 20.05 -9.55 -11.96
C GLN A 372 18.81 -9.82 -11.10
N LEU A 373 18.32 -11.07 -11.12
CA LEU A 373 17.14 -11.48 -10.36
C LEU A 373 17.30 -12.92 -9.88
N THR A 374 17.10 -13.12 -8.57
CA THR A 374 16.94 -14.42 -7.91
C THR A 374 15.70 -14.35 -7.01
N ASN A 375 15.43 -15.40 -6.22
CA ASN A 375 14.41 -15.34 -5.15
C ASN A 375 14.68 -14.20 -4.14
N ARG A 376 15.96 -13.93 -3.82
CA ARG A 376 16.38 -13.10 -2.66
C ARG A 376 17.29 -11.92 -3.00
N GLN A 377 17.80 -11.86 -4.23
CA GLN A 377 18.67 -10.80 -4.73
C GLN A 377 18.05 -10.18 -5.98
N PHE A 378 17.95 -8.86 -6.00
CA PHE A 378 17.37 -8.11 -7.11
C PHE A 378 18.23 -6.88 -7.39
N ALA A 379 18.58 -6.70 -8.66
CA ALA A 379 19.31 -5.54 -9.13
C ALA A 379 18.75 -5.05 -10.47
N PHE A 380 18.66 -3.72 -10.60
CA PHE A 380 18.18 -3.04 -11.79
C PHE A 380 18.91 -1.70 -11.97
N ALA A 381 18.89 -1.18 -13.20
CA ALA A 381 19.32 0.17 -13.51
C ALA A 381 18.12 1.12 -13.58
N ARG A 382 18.37 2.40 -13.26
CA ARG A 382 17.61 3.54 -13.73
C ARG A 382 18.53 4.37 -14.62
N ASP A 383 18.27 4.41 -15.92
CA ASP A 383 19.11 5.05 -16.93
C ASP A 383 18.50 6.38 -17.40
N LEU A 384 19.25 7.48 -17.29
CA LEU A 384 18.85 8.83 -17.71
C LEU A 384 20.04 9.57 -18.35
N ASP A 385 19.87 10.13 -19.55
CA ASP A 385 20.86 10.98 -20.25
C ASP A 385 22.31 10.43 -20.31
N GLY A 386 22.45 9.10 -20.32
CA GLY A 386 23.74 8.38 -20.34
C GLY A 386 24.27 8.00 -18.95
N ILE A 387 23.73 8.60 -17.87
CA ILE A 387 24.00 8.22 -16.49
C ILE A 387 23.18 6.96 -16.16
N ARG A 388 23.89 5.89 -15.80
CA ARG A 388 23.30 4.66 -15.25
C ARG A 388 23.42 4.64 -13.74
N VAL A 389 22.30 4.72 -13.03
CA VAL A 389 22.21 4.47 -11.58
C VAL A 389 21.84 3.02 -11.37
N ILE A 390 22.58 2.28 -10.54
CA ILE A 390 22.34 0.85 -10.28
C ILE A 390 21.79 0.69 -8.88
N VAL A 391 20.68 -0.02 -8.74
CA VAL A 391 20.07 -0.37 -7.44
C VAL A 391 20.33 -1.85 -7.18
N THR A 392 20.72 -2.20 -5.96
CA THR A 392 20.96 -3.59 -5.55
C THR A 392 20.33 -3.88 -4.20
N VAL A 393 19.57 -4.96 -4.09
CA VAL A 393 18.76 -5.28 -2.90
C VAL A 393 18.84 -6.77 -2.57
N ASN A 394 18.98 -7.09 -1.29
CA ASN A 394 19.14 -8.44 -0.75
C ASN A 394 18.22 -8.65 0.46
N ASN A 395 17.35 -9.67 0.43
CA ASN A 395 16.57 -10.13 1.60
C ASN A 395 17.01 -11.53 2.07
N ASP A 396 18.25 -11.92 1.81
CA ASP A 396 18.86 -13.04 2.53
C ASP A 396 19.46 -12.56 3.86
N ASP A 397 19.48 -13.46 4.85
CA ASP A 397 20.13 -13.24 6.16
C ASP A 397 21.68 -13.32 6.06
N ASN A 398 22.20 -13.71 4.90
CA ASN A 398 23.61 -13.67 4.54
C ASN A 398 23.90 -12.52 3.55
N ALA A 399 25.15 -12.07 3.51
CA ALA A 399 25.61 -11.19 2.45
C ALA A 399 25.67 -11.93 1.09
N ALA A 400 25.38 -11.23 0.00
CA ALA A 400 25.35 -11.79 -1.35
C ALA A 400 26.17 -10.95 -2.33
N ASP A 401 27.02 -11.62 -3.12
CA ASP A 401 27.78 -10.98 -4.20
C ASP A 401 26.94 -10.87 -5.49
N MET A 402 27.09 -9.75 -6.18
CA MET A 402 26.50 -9.47 -7.48
C MET A 402 27.56 -8.91 -8.42
N SER A 403 27.54 -9.35 -9.69
CA SER A 403 28.35 -8.78 -10.76
C SER A 403 27.41 -8.18 -11.79
N LEU A 404 27.43 -6.86 -11.98
CA LEU A 404 26.35 -6.11 -12.64
C LEU A 404 26.86 -5.24 -13.79
N PRO A 405 26.17 -5.16 -14.94
CA PRO A 405 26.56 -4.30 -16.06
C PRO A 405 26.63 -2.82 -15.68
N ALA A 406 27.80 -2.22 -15.80
CA ALA A 406 28.06 -0.83 -15.47
C ALA A 406 27.54 0.16 -16.54
N GLY A 407 27.50 1.45 -16.19
CA GLY A 407 27.50 2.55 -17.16
C GLY A 407 28.90 2.90 -17.66
N ASN A 408 29.00 3.94 -18.49
CA ASN A 408 30.27 4.42 -19.05
C ASN A 408 31.04 5.33 -18.08
N CYS A 409 31.47 4.78 -16.94
CA CYS A 409 32.29 5.48 -15.94
C CYS A 409 33.40 4.57 -15.39
N ALA A 410 34.37 5.15 -14.67
CA ALA A 410 35.51 4.40 -14.13
C ALA A 410 35.25 3.76 -12.74
N GLU A 411 34.34 4.34 -11.96
CA GLU A 411 34.05 3.96 -10.59
C GLU A 411 32.61 4.32 -10.24
N TYR A 412 31.97 3.50 -9.40
CA TYR A 412 30.69 3.79 -8.76
C TYR A 412 30.90 4.05 -7.27
N ILE A 413 30.04 4.89 -6.68
CA ILE A 413 29.91 5.06 -5.23
C ILE A 413 28.51 4.64 -4.78
N GLY A 414 28.46 3.74 -3.79
CA GLY A 414 27.25 3.43 -3.05
C GLY A 414 26.87 4.61 -2.16
N THR A 415 25.64 5.09 -2.28
CA THR A 415 25.18 6.32 -1.63
C THR A 415 24.96 6.13 -0.13
N LEU A 416 24.30 5.05 0.29
CA LEU A 416 23.99 4.74 1.70
C LEU A 416 25.23 4.36 2.52
N THR A 417 26.23 3.74 1.88
CA THR A 417 27.47 3.28 2.55
C THR A 417 28.69 4.15 2.30
N GLY A 418 28.69 4.97 1.25
CA GLY A 418 29.88 5.65 0.73
C GLY A 418 30.92 4.71 0.11
N ARG A 419 30.63 3.40 -0.06
CA ARG A 419 31.57 2.41 -0.61
C ARG A 419 31.83 2.69 -2.08
N LYS A 420 33.10 2.88 -2.45
CA LYS A 420 33.55 2.96 -3.84
C LYS A 420 33.81 1.56 -4.41
N VAL A 421 33.45 1.33 -5.67
CA VAL A 421 33.76 0.12 -6.43
C VAL A 421 34.17 0.47 -7.87
N PRO A 422 35.33 -0.02 -8.37
CA PRO A 422 35.78 0.28 -9.73
C PRO A 422 34.96 -0.47 -10.77
N VAL A 423 34.85 0.09 -11.97
CA VAL A 423 34.32 -0.62 -13.14
C VAL A 423 35.43 -1.45 -13.76
N GLN A 424 35.20 -2.75 -13.91
CA GLN A 424 36.13 -3.72 -14.49
C GLN A 424 35.39 -4.52 -15.57
N ASP A 425 35.96 -4.59 -16.78
CA ASP A 425 35.38 -5.27 -17.95
C ASP A 425 33.90 -4.91 -18.22
N GLY A 426 33.53 -3.64 -17.98
CA GLY A 426 32.16 -3.13 -18.15
C GLY A 426 31.18 -3.54 -17.04
N ARG A 427 31.68 -3.97 -15.87
CA ARG A 427 30.85 -4.40 -14.72
C ARG A 427 31.32 -3.77 -13.41
N ILE A 428 30.41 -3.65 -12.45
CA ILE A 428 30.76 -3.53 -11.03
C ILE A 428 30.60 -4.88 -10.34
N ASN A 429 31.46 -5.16 -9.37
CA ASN A 429 31.36 -6.33 -8.50
C ASN A 429 31.12 -5.85 -7.07
N VAL A 430 29.97 -6.21 -6.48
CA VAL A 430 29.49 -5.67 -5.21
C VAL A 430 29.04 -6.78 -4.27
N THR A 431 29.36 -6.63 -2.99
CA THR A 431 28.85 -7.49 -1.91
C THR A 431 27.77 -6.71 -1.18
N VAL A 432 26.51 -7.12 -1.31
CA VAL A 432 25.37 -6.51 -0.61
C VAL A 432 25.19 -7.22 0.72
N ALA A 433 25.06 -6.48 1.82
CA ALA A 433 24.92 -7.08 3.14
C ALA A 433 23.57 -7.80 3.30
N ALA A 434 23.45 -8.63 4.33
CA ALA A 434 22.19 -9.26 4.72
C ALA A 434 21.07 -8.21 4.89
N ASN A 435 19.85 -8.54 4.46
CA ASN A 435 18.64 -7.73 4.68
C ASN A 435 18.83 -6.22 4.42
N SER A 436 19.40 -5.86 3.27
CA SER A 436 19.83 -4.50 2.95
C SER A 436 19.71 -4.16 1.46
N GLY A 437 19.96 -2.90 1.10
CA GLY A 437 20.13 -2.47 -0.28
C GLY A 437 21.07 -1.28 -0.39
N GLU A 438 21.44 -0.93 -1.62
CA GLU A 438 22.33 0.19 -1.95
C GLU A 438 21.95 0.76 -3.33
N ILE A 439 22.13 2.08 -3.48
CA ILE A 439 22.00 2.81 -4.74
C ILE A 439 23.38 3.30 -5.14
N TRP A 440 23.90 2.76 -6.23
CA TRP A 440 25.21 3.05 -6.79
C TRP A 440 25.10 4.11 -7.89
N VAL A 441 25.80 5.22 -7.74
CA VAL A 441 25.88 6.31 -8.74
C VAL A 441 27.31 6.44 -9.29
N PRO A 442 27.51 6.90 -10.55
CA PRO A 442 28.83 7.17 -11.10
C PRO A 442 29.63 8.18 -10.26
N ALA A 443 30.87 7.84 -9.93
CA ALA A 443 31.72 8.67 -9.06
C ALA A 443 32.37 9.83 -9.85
N GLY A 444 31.69 10.97 -9.91
CA GLY A 444 32.25 12.24 -10.40
C GLY A 444 31.34 13.11 -11.27
N GLU A 445 30.13 12.65 -11.62
CA GLU A 445 29.25 13.31 -12.59
C GLU A 445 28.00 13.98 -11.96
N MET A 446 27.97 14.11 -10.63
CA MET A 446 26.85 14.67 -9.86
C MET A 446 27.30 15.85 -8.97
N PRO A 447 26.44 16.85 -8.70
CA PRO A 447 26.72 17.91 -7.72
C PRO A 447 26.95 17.34 -6.31
N GLU A 448 27.61 18.13 -5.44
CA GLU A 448 28.27 17.67 -4.20
C GLU A 448 27.49 16.64 -3.37
N TYR A 449 27.88 15.37 -3.50
CA TYR A 449 27.24 14.28 -2.76
C TYR A 449 27.73 14.21 -1.31
N ILE A 450 26.85 14.54 -0.37
CA ILE A 450 27.06 14.30 1.07
C ILE A 450 26.72 12.84 1.36
N SER A 451 27.71 12.02 1.68
CA SER A 451 27.49 10.63 2.09
C SER A 451 26.80 10.56 3.45
N VAL A 452 25.55 10.09 3.43
CA VAL A 452 24.76 9.90 4.65
C VAL A 452 25.25 8.62 5.33
N LYS A 453 26.17 8.77 6.30
CA LYS A 453 26.63 7.67 7.14
C LYS A 453 25.48 7.12 7.97
N ILE A 454 24.86 6.04 7.50
CA ILE A 454 23.98 5.22 8.35
C ILE A 454 24.88 4.39 9.27
N GLU A 455 24.69 4.52 10.58
CA GLU A 455 25.35 3.65 11.56
C GLU A 455 24.71 2.25 11.53
N THR A 456 25.19 1.41 10.60
CA THR A 456 24.94 -0.03 10.66
C THR A 456 25.57 -0.59 11.94
N ALA A 457 24.75 -1.12 12.86
CA ALA A 457 25.24 -1.74 14.09
C ALA A 457 26.30 -2.83 13.75
N ASP A 458 27.42 -2.80 14.47
CA ASP A 458 28.66 -3.49 14.07
C ASP A 458 28.49 -5.01 13.85
N ILE A 459 28.66 -5.45 12.60
CA ILE A 459 28.71 -6.87 12.20
C ILE A 459 30.03 -7.55 12.66
N LYS A 460 30.94 -6.81 13.29
CA LYS A 460 32.32 -7.22 13.61
C LYS A 460 32.50 -8.34 14.66
N LYS A 461 31.44 -8.90 15.23
CA LYS A 461 31.55 -9.88 16.34
C LYS A 461 31.43 -11.36 15.99
N VAL A 462 31.33 -11.73 14.71
CA VAL A 462 31.16 -13.13 14.28
C VAL A 462 32.47 -13.80 13.78
N GLN A 463 33.49 -13.00 13.43
CA GLN A 463 34.74 -13.53 12.84
C GLN A 463 35.81 -14.00 13.84
N GLU A 464 35.75 -13.65 15.13
CA GLU A 464 36.77 -14.05 16.11
C GLU A 464 36.42 -15.36 16.85
N GLU A 465 35.15 -15.68 17.09
CA GLU A 465 34.74 -16.90 17.84
C GLU A 465 34.77 -18.20 17.00
N THR A 466 34.96 -18.10 15.68
CA THR A 466 34.96 -19.28 14.77
C THR A 466 36.34 -19.92 14.55
N GLU A 467 37.46 -19.27 14.90
CA GLU A 467 38.80 -19.86 14.74
C GLU A 467 39.31 -20.60 16.00
N GLU A 468 38.89 -20.24 17.22
CA GLU A 468 39.41 -20.89 18.45
C GLU A 468 38.77 -22.25 18.79
N THR A 469 37.63 -22.62 18.19
CA THR A 469 36.82 -23.78 18.64
C THR A 469 37.05 -25.09 17.86
N THR A 470 38.09 -25.19 17.02
CA THR A 470 38.38 -26.41 16.22
C THR A 470 39.74 -27.08 16.47
N SER A 471 40.35 -26.94 17.67
CA SER A 471 41.56 -27.71 18.01
C SER A 471 41.72 -28.14 19.48
N THR A 472 41.01 -29.19 19.92
CA THR A 472 41.57 -30.26 20.79
C THR A 472 40.64 -31.48 20.87
N GLN A 473 41.18 -32.63 21.29
CA GLN A 473 40.47 -33.92 21.34
C GLN A 473 40.36 -34.49 22.76
N THR A 474 39.38 -35.39 22.93
CA THR A 474 39.40 -36.61 23.79
C THR A 474 39.21 -36.54 25.31
N GLU A 475 38.63 -37.66 25.78
CA GLU A 475 38.55 -38.23 27.14
C GLU A 475 37.49 -37.74 28.16
N SER A 476 36.66 -38.69 28.58
CA SER A 476 35.69 -38.61 29.68
C SER A 476 36.33 -39.03 31.01
N PRO A 477 35.74 -38.67 32.17
CA PRO A 477 35.34 -39.75 33.08
C PRO A 477 34.03 -39.54 33.87
N ALA A 478 33.26 -40.64 33.92
CA ALA A 478 32.40 -41.16 34.99
C ALA A 478 31.79 -40.26 36.10
N GLN A 479 30.44 -40.37 36.19
CA GLN A 479 29.64 -40.60 37.40
C GLN A 479 29.70 -39.60 38.59
N LYS A 480 28.51 -39.04 38.92
CA LYS A 480 27.91 -39.24 40.25
C LYS A 480 26.39 -39.09 40.27
N THR A 481 25.71 -40.03 40.91
CA THR A 481 24.25 -40.07 41.05
C THR A 481 23.81 -39.47 42.38
N ILE A 482 22.73 -38.68 42.40
CA ILE A 482 21.88 -38.49 43.59
C ILE A 482 20.42 -38.66 43.18
N THR A 483 19.69 -39.45 43.95
CA THR A 483 18.29 -39.83 43.72
C THR A 483 17.32 -39.02 44.57
N ALA A 484 16.16 -38.69 44.01
CA ALA A 484 14.91 -38.48 44.74
C ALA A 484 13.81 -39.28 44.02
N ALA A 485 12.78 -39.74 44.75
CA ALA A 485 11.86 -40.77 44.26
C ALA A 485 10.43 -40.58 44.79
N ALA A 486 9.55 -41.52 44.41
CA ALA A 486 8.09 -41.54 44.59
C ALA A 486 7.31 -40.61 43.63
N LYS A 487 6.14 -41.02 43.11
CA LYS A 487 5.36 -42.24 43.36
C LYS A 487 4.61 -42.65 42.09
N ALA A 488 4.35 -43.95 41.93
CA ALA A 488 3.47 -44.48 40.89
C ALA A 488 2.20 -45.05 41.55
N GLU A 489 1.11 -45.07 40.79
CA GLU A 489 -0.05 -45.95 41.03
C GLU A 489 -0.59 -46.37 39.65
N ASP A 490 -1.09 -47.60 39.58
CA ASP A 490 -1.26 -48.38 38.34
C ASP A 490 -2.75 -48.67 38.08
N ILE A 491 -3.14 -48.88 36.81
CA ILE A 491 -4.34 -49.64 36.40
C ILE A 491 -4.34 -49.86 34.88
N GLN A 492 -4.60 -51.11 34.48
CA GLN A 492 -4.71 -51.65 33.12
C GLN A 492 -5.77 -52.79 33.17
N PRO A 493 -6.14 -53.48 32.06
CA PRO A 493 -6.23 -53.07 30.64
C PRO A 493 -7.49 -53.62 29.92
N GLN A 494 -7.68 -53.29 28.63
CA GLN A 494 -8.16 -54.18 27.55
C GLN A 494 -7.88 -53.47 26.20
N LYS A 495 -7.10 -54.01 25.24
CA LYS A 495 -7.37 -55.12 24.28
C LYS A 495 -8.63 -54.87 23.43
N THR A 496 -8.62 -55.00 22.10
CA THR A 496 -7.72 -55.68 21.11
C THR A 496 -7.18 -54.71 20.03
N ALA A 497 -6.02 -54.88 19.39
CA ALA A 497 -5.56 -55.91 18.42
C ALA A 497 -6.50 -56.07 17.20
N ASP A 498 -6.05 -56.22 15.94
CA ASP A 498 -4.71 -56.29 15.28
C ASP A 498 -4.92 -56.16 13.74
N THR A 499 -4.01 -55.89 12.78
CA THR A 499 -2.54 -55.64 12.63
C THR A 499 -2.33 -54.41 11.67
N SER A 500 -1.17 -53.86 11.23
CA SER A 500 0.15 -54.34 10.72
C SER A 500 0.10 -55.03 9.31
N ALA A 501 1.02 -54.82 8.34
CA ALA A 501 2.19 -53.91 8.21
C ALA A 501 2.72 -53.81 6.74
N THR A 502 3.72 -52.93 6.49
CA THR A 502 4.79 -53.00 5.43
C THR A 502 4.42 -52.95 3.92
N SER A 503 5.28 -52.53 2.98
CA SER A 503 6.41 -51.55 2.93
C SER A 503 7.06 -51.51 1.53
N ALA A 504 7.54 -50.35 1.08
CA ALA A 504 8.47 -50.16 -0.07
C ALA A 504 7.91 -50.58 -1.47
N GLU A 505 8.53 -50.28 -2.62
CA GLU A 505 9.80 -49.58 -2.93
C GLU A 505 9.74 -48.83 -4.29
N ASN A 506 10.82 -48.13 -4.66
CA ASN A 506 10.92 -47.20 -5.80
C ASN A 506 10.74 -47.80 -7.21
N SER A 507 10.23 -47.01 -8.16
CA SER A 507 10.88 -46.82 -9.49
C SER A 507 10.23 -45.70 -10.33
N PHE A 508 11.07 -44.88 -10.98
CA PHE A 508 10.70 -44.10 -12.18
C PHE A 508 10.97 -44.93 -13.45
N PRO A 509 10.28 -44.65 -14.55
CA PRO A 509 11.00 -44.18 -15.73
C PRO A 509 10.32 -42.97 -16.42
N GLU A 510 10.96 -42.46 -17.47
CA GLU A 510 10.61 -41.21 -18.15
C GLU A 510 9.56 -41.33 -19.27
N ASN A 511 8.98 -40.17 -19.59
CA ASN A 511 8.63 -39.67 -20.93
C ASN A 511 7.27 -39.96 -21.61
N THR A 512 6.79 -38.86 -22.22
CA THR A 512 5.95 -38.69 -23.42
C THR A 512 4.43 -38.97 -23.41
N GLU A 513 3.73 -37.94 -23.93
CA GLU A 513 2.45 -37.93 -24.66
C GLU A 513 1.09 -38.11 -23.93
N ALA A 514 0.45 -36.95 -23.70
CA ALA A 514 -0.96 -36.68 -24.03
C ALA A 514 -2.04 -37.69 -23.59
N ALA A 515 -2.33 -37.73 -22.29
CA ALA A 515 -3.57 -38.31 -21.78
C ALA A 515 -4.73 -37.29 -21.85
N VAL A 516 -5.79 -37.60 -22.59
CA VAL A 516 -7.08 -36.89 -22.50
C VAL A 516 -7.75 -37.30 -21.20
N GLU A 517 -7.88 -36.37 -20.25
CA GLU A 517 -8.62 -36.65 -19.02
C GLU A 517 -10.11 -36.86 -19.31
N LYS A 518 -10.67 -37.93 -18.71
CA LYS A 518 -12.10 -38.22 -18.76
C LYS A 518 -12.78 -37.40 -17.66
N GLU A 519 -13.81 -36.65 -18.01
CA GLU A 519 -14.65 -35.94 -17.04
C GLU A 519 -15.12 -36.90 -15.94
N LYS A 520 -14.66 -36.70 -14.70
CA LYS A 520 -15.24 -37.35 -13.52
C LYS A 520 -16.62 -36.74 -13.30
N THR A 521 -17.67 -37.51 -13.51
CA THR A 521 -19.05 -37.06 -13.25
C THR A 521 -19.31 -37.03 -11.73
N VAL A 522 -18.87 -35.96 -11.07
CA VAL A 522 -19.15 -35.71 -9.65
C VAL A 522 -20.63 -35.37 -9.49
N ILE A 523 -21.34 -36.17 -8.68
CA ILE A 523 -22.76 -35.94 -8.38
C ILE A 523 -22.84 -34.96 -7.21
N VAL A 524 -23.21 -33.70 -7.51
CA VAL A 524 -23.36 -32.65 -6.50
C VAL A 524 -24.63 -32.88 -5.67
N ASP A 525 -24.49 -32.97 -4.35
CA ASP A 525 -25.64 -32.89 -3.44
C ASP A 525 -26.04 -31.43 -3.23
N LEU A 526 -27.16 -31.03 -3.84
CA LEU A 526 -27.69 -29.67 -3.78
C LEU A 526 -28.31 -29.29 -2.42
N ASN A 527 -28.35 -30.21 -1.45
CA ASN A 527 -28.79 -29.91 -0.07
C ASN A 527 -27.63 -29.52 0.86
N LYS A 528 -26.38 -29.65 0.40
CA LYS A 528 -25.17 -29.27 1.15
C LYS A 528 -25.04 -27.75 1.21
N SER A 529 -24.53 -27.19 2.30
CA SER A 529 -24.16 -25.76 2.31
C SER A 529 -22.93 -25.56 1.39
N PRO A 530 -22.81 -24.45 0.65
CA PRO A 530 -21.63 -24.17 -0.19
C PRO A 530 -20.30 -24.29 0.57
N GLU A 531 -20.28 -23.88 1.84
CA GLU A 531 -19.12 -23.99 2.74
C GLU A 531 -18.64 -25.43 2.94
N ASP A 532 -19.55 -26.41 2.90
CA ASP A 532 -19.26 -27.84 3.10
C ASP A 532 -18.96 -28.57 1.78
N MET A 533 -19.11 -27.91 0.63
CA MET A 533 -18.78 -28.47 -0.69
C MET A 533 -17.27 -28.49 -0.93
N THR A 534 -16.76 -29.51 -1.62
CA THR A 534 -15.38 -29.57 -2.13
C THR A 534 -15.21 -28.65 -3.34
N VAL A 535 -13.95 -28.39 -3.74
CA VAL A 535 -13.61 -27.61 -4.95
C VAL A 535 -14.33 -28.17 -6.19
N ASP A 536 -14.24 -29.49 -6.43
CA ASP A 536 -14.92 -30.15 -7.54
C ASP A 536 -16.46 -29.98 -7.48
N GLU A 537 -17.08 -30.15 -6.31
CA GLU A 537 -18.54 -29.96 -6.12
C GLU A 537 -18.96 -28.50 -6.41
N LEU A 538 -18.19 -27.52 -5.92
CA LEU A 538 -18.45 -26.10 -6.15
C LEU A 538 -18.29 -25.71 -7.64
N GLN A 539 -17.23 -26.19 -8.29
CA GLN A 539 -17.00 -25.95 -9.72
C GLN A 539 -18.16 -26.49 -10.57
N GLN A 540 -18.64 -27.70 -10.30
CA GLN A 540 -19.81 -28.25 -10.99
C GLN A 540 -21.11 -27.49 -10.67
N ALA A 541 -21.31 -27.07 -9.41
CA ALA A 541 -22.47 -26.26 -9.01
C ALA A 541 -22.51 -24.89 -9.71
N ILE A 542 -21.35 -24.23 -9.85
CA ILE A 542 -21.21 -22.97 -10.59
C ILE A 542 -21.54 -23.19 -12.07
N LEU A 543 -20.98 -24.22 -12.71
CA LEU A 543 -21.27 -24.54 -14.12
C LEU A 543 -22.76 -24.84 -14.35
N ALA A 544 -23.43 -25.51 -13.41
CA ALA A 544 -24.87 -25.76 -13.46
C ALA A 544 -25.70 -24.46 -13.34
N LYS A 545 -25.37 -23.57 -12.39
CA LYS A 545 -26.01 -22.24 -12.28
C LYS A 545 -25.77 -21.39 -13.53
N MET A 546 -24.56 -21.41 -14.09
CA MET A 546 -24.22 -20.70 -15.34
C MET A 546 -25.01 -21.25 -16.54
N ALA A 547 -25.15 -22.58 -16.65
CA ALA A 547 -25.95 -23.22 -17.71
C ALA A 547 -27.45 -22.90 -17.61
N GLY A 548 -27.98 -22.69 -16.40
CA GLY A 548 -29.35 -22.21 -16.19
C GLY A 548 -29.59 -20.78 -16.69
N ASN A 549 -28.53 -19.96 -16.73
CA ASN A 549 -28.59 -18.54 -17.15
C ASN A 549 -28.16 -18.31 -18.62
N GLY A 550 -27.57 -19.31 -19.29
CA GLY A 550 -27.19 -19.22 -20.71
C GLY A 550 -26.20 -20.30 -21.17
N PRO A 551 -25.83 -20.32 -22.46
CA PRO A 551 -24.86 -21.28 -22.99
C PRO A 551 -23.45 -21.03 -22.41
N VAL A 552 -22.91 -22.02 -21.70
CA VAL A 552 -21.57 -21.93 -21.10
C VAL A 552 -20.49 -22.22 -22.15
N THR A 553 -19.69 -21.21 -22.48
CA THR A 553 -18.56 -21.35 -23.42
C THR A 553 -17.38 -22.10 -22.79
N ASP A 554 -16.48 -22.66 -23.59
CA ASP A 554 -15.31 -23.39 -23.08
C ASP A 554 -14.32 -22.47 -22.34
N GLN A 555 -14.27 -21.17 -22.67
CA GLN A 555 -13.54 -20.18 -21.89
C GLN A 555 -14.18 -19.98 -20.50
N MET A 556 -15.52 -19.99 -20.39
CA MET A 556 -16.22 -19.93 -19.11
C MET A 556 -15.98 -21.19 -18.27
N LYS A 557 -15.99 -22.38 -18.90
CA LYS A 557 -15.60 -23.64 -18.23
C LYS A 557 -14.18 -23.55 -17.67
N LYS A 558 -13.23 -23.08 -18.49
CA LYS A 558 -11.84 -22.91 -18.08
C LYS A 558 -11.72 -21.94 -16.89
N THR A 559 -12.38 -20.79 -16.91
CA THR A 559 -12.35 -19.84 -15.77
C THR A 559 -12.88 -20.45 -14.46
N VAL A 560 -13.81 -21.42 -14.52
CA VAL A 560 -14.27 -22.15 -13.33
C VAL A 560 -13.25 -23.20 -12.89
N TYR A 561 -12.74 -24.02 -13.80
CA TYR A 561 -11.79 -25.10 -13.48
C TYR A 561 -10.39 -24.60 -13.06
N ASP A 562 -9.91 -23.49 -13.64
CA ASP A 562 -8.65 -22.84 -13.26
C ASP A 562 -8.72 -22.24 -11.84
N ASN A 563 -9.92 -21.99 -11.30
CA ASN A 563 -10.09 -21.50 -9.93
C ASN A 563 -10.16 -22.66 -8.94
N ILE A 564 -9.04 -22.93 -8.27
CA ILE A 564 -8.89 -24.01 -7.27
C ILE A 564 -9.13 -23.53 -5.82
N TRP A 565 -9.52 -22.28 -5.60
CA TRP A 565 -9.62 -21.69 -4.26
C TRP A 565 -11.03 -21.83 -3.70
N HIS A 566 -11.18 -22.64 -2.65
CA HIS A 566 -12.46 -22.97 -2.01
C HIS A 566 -13.31 -21.73 -1.67
N ASP A 567 -12.80 -20.81 -0.86
CA ASP A 567 -13.54 -19.57 -0.49
C ASP A 567 -13.94 -18.72 -1.71
N SER A 568 -13.13 -18.71 -2.78
CA SER A 568 -13.45 -17.98 -4.01
C SER A 568 -14.65 -18.62 -4.72
N LEU A 569 -14.65 -19.95 -4.84
CA LEU A 569 -15.75 -20.72 -5.42
C LEU A 569 -17.02 -20.64 -4.57
N VAL A 570 -16.92 -20.68 -3.23
CA VAL A 570 -18.05 -20.49 -2.31
C VAL A 570 -18.73 -19.15 -2.55
N ASN A 571 -17.95 -18.06 -2.63
CA ASN A 571 -18.49 -16.72 -2.88
C ASN A 571 -19.04 -16.57 -4.31
N TRP A 572 -18.40 -17.18 -5.31
CA TRP A 572 -18.90 -17.18 -6.68
C TRP A 572 -20.22 -17.94 -6.80
N LEU A 573 -20.36 -19.13 -6.20
CA LEU A 573 -21.61 -19.88 -6.19
C LEU A 573 -22.76 -19.09 -5.52
N LYS A 574 -22.47 -18.40 -4.42
CA LYS A 574 -23.42 -17.51 -3.72
C LYS A 574 -23.85 -16.28 -4.52
N SER A 575 -23.07 -15.83 -5.50
CA SER A 575 -23.43 -14.70 -6.38
C SER A 575 -24.56 -15.04 -7.37
N PHE A 576 -24.82 -16.33 -7.61
CA PHE A 576 -25.96 -16.78 -8.41
C PHE A 576 -27.19 -16.92 -7.50
N HIS A 577 -28.01 -15.85 -7.47
CA HIS A 577 -29.38 -15.88 -6.91
C HIS A 577 -30.16 -17.14 -7.34
#